data_AF-A9DY04-F1
#
_entry.id   AF-A9DY04-F1
#
_cell.length_a   1.000
_cell.length_b   1.000
_cell.length_c   1.000
_cell.angle_alpha   90.00
_cell.angle_beta   90.00
_cell.angle_gamma   90.00
#
_symmetry.space_group_name_H-M   'P 1'
#
loop_
_entity.id
_entity.type
_entity.pdbx_description
1 polymer ?
#
loop_
_entity_poly.entity_id
_entity_poly.type
_entity_poly.pdbx_seq_one_letter_code
_entity_poly.pdbx_strand_id
1 'polypeptide(L)'
;MDPEKELQRISDQHNGEFTVEESIVEGDSGSQLNFVKYHLKMIHNDASLVIVYDFGNYIIATYTINIQNIKNAPEFNFSTIDHFTKLILLKNQHWKLRCKATYLKEKIEILFRKHQLDQLMQRTAFEPTIKGMQMPDSYKIHTTFSLNFEENTKSIQTIFSFHKELIDTLKEKFQSFRK
;
A
#
# COMPACT_ATOMS: atom_id res chain seq x y z
N MET A 1 16.66 -6.20 4.80
CA MET A 1 16.65 -5.84 3.36
C MET A 1 16.59 -4.34 3.28
N ASP A 2 17.40 -3.74 2.41
CA ASP A 2 17.54 -2.29 2.29
C ASP A 2 16.39 -1.69 1.45
N PRO A 3 15.50 -0.86 2.02
CA PRO A 3 14.36 -0.27 1.33
C PRO A 3 14.73 0.52 0.08
N GLU A 4 15.85 1.25 0.13
CA GLU A 4 16.32 2.08 -0.98
C GLU A 4 16.64 1.19 -2.19
N LYS A 5 17.45 0.16 -1.97
CA LYS A 5 17.84 -0.80 -3.01
C LYS A 5 16.65 -1.54 -3.59
N GLU A 6 15.69 -1.92 -2.75
CA GLU A 6 14.51 -2.64 -3.21
C GLU A 6 13.58 -1.74 -4.03
N LEU A 7 13.37 -0.49 -3.61
CA LEU A 7 12.56 0.47 -4.36
C LEU A 7 13.24 0.86 -5.68
N GLN A 8 14.56 1.05 -5.68
CA GLN A 8 15.35 1.24 -6.91
C GLN A 8 15.19 0.04 -7.85
N ARG A 9 15.34 -1.19 -7.34
CA ARG A 9 15.16 -2.43 -8.12
C ARG A 9 13.77 -2.51 -8.76
N ILE A 10 12.72 -2.17 -8.01
CA ILE A 10 11.33 -2.14 -8.53
C ILE A 10 11.18 -1.05 -9.58
N SER A 11 11.79 0.13 -9.36
CA SER A 11 11.82 1.23 -10.32
C SER A 11 12.41 0.78 -11.65
N ASP A 12 13.59 0.17 -11.61
CA ASP A 12 14.31 -0.30 -12.81
C ASP A 12 13.52 -1.37 -13.57
N GLN A 13 12.87 -2.29 -12.85
CA GLN A 13 12.06 -3.35 -13.46
C GLN A 13 10.76 -2.87 -14.12
N HIS A 14 10.25 -1.72 -13.70
CA HIS A 14 8.94 -1.23 -14.11
C HIS A 14 8.97 0.16 -14.74
N ASN A 15 10.16 0.63 -15.14
CA ASN A 15 10.37 1.96 -15.71
C ASN A 15 9.78 3.08 -14.85
N GLY A 16 9.98 2.98 -13.53
CA GLY A 16 9.59 4.00 -12.57
C GLY A 16 10.61 5.13 -12.46
N GLU A 17 10.19 6.21 -11.83
CA GLU A 17 11.03 7.31 -11.37
C GLU A 17 11.26 7.13 -9.86
N PHE A 18 12.50 6.87 -9.46
CA PHE A 18 12.92 6.79 -8.07
C PHE A 18 13.72 8.02 -7.69
N THR A 19 13.37 8.66 -6.58
CA THR A 19 14.07 9.82 -6.04
C THR A 19 14.23 9.70 -4.54
N VAL A 20 15.39 10.12 -4.03
CA VAL A 20 15.69 10.20 -2.59
C VAL A 20 15.64 11.67 -2.18
N GLU A 21 14.93 11.94 -1.09
CA GLU A 21 14.86 13.26 -0.46
C GLU A 21 15.46 13.14 0.94
N GLU A 22 16.56 13.87 1.17
CA GLU A 22 17.23 13.94 2.47
C GLU A 22 17.07 15.33 3.06
N SER A 23 16.81 15.41 4.36
CA SER A 23 16.78 16.68 5.08
C SER A 23 17.35 16.52 6.48
N ILE A 24 17.98 17.58 6.97
CA ILE A 24 18.53 17.65 8.32
C ILE A 24 17.73 18.71 9.07
N VAL A 25 17.15 18.34 10.20
CA VAL A 25 16.49 19.28 11.10
C VAL A 25 17.36 19.44 12.33
N GLU A 26 17.81 20.67 12.55
CA GLU A 26 18.51 21.06 13.78
C GLU A 26 17.49 21.16 14.93
N GLY A 27 17.77 20.46 16.01
CA GLY A 27 17.04 20.55 17.27
C GLY A 27 17.76 21.43 18.28
N ASP A 28 17.11 21.67 19.41
CA ASP A 28 17.70 22.41 20.51
C ASP A 28 18.98 21.72 21.03
N SER A 29 19.93 22.52 21.51
CA SER A 29 21.22 22.07 22.05
C SER A 29 22.16 21.38 21.04
N GLY A 30 22.02 21.68 19.74
CA GLY A 30 22.91 21.16 18.70
C GLY A 30 22.63 19.70 18.30
N SER A 31 21.44 19.20 18.62
CA SER A 31 20.97 17.91 18.11
C SER A 31 20.64 18.05 16.62
N GLN A 32 20.91 17.01 15.82
CA GLN A 32 20.55 16.95 14.40
C GLN A 32 19.76 15.67 14.15
N LEU A 33 18.60 15.80 13.50
CA LEU A 33 17.78 14.69 13.05
C LEU A 33 17.85 14.61 11.54
N ASN A 34 18.34 13.48 11.02
CA ASN A 34 18.35 13.19 9.60
C ASN A 34 17.04 12.50 9.22
N PHE A 35 16.33 13.07 8.26
CA PHE A 35 15.14 12.48 7.67
C PHE A 35 15.43 12.08 6.23
N VAL A 36 15.01 10.87 5.88
CA VAL A 36 15.12 10.33 4.52
C VAL A 36 13.75 9.91 4.04
N LYS A 37 13.36 10.35 2.85
CA LYS A 37 12.17 9.89 2.15
C LYS A 37 12.56 9.29 0.82
N TYR A 38 12.10 8.06 0.59
CA TYR A 38 12.21 7.43 -0.71
C TYR A 38 10.90 7.56 -1.45
N HIS A 39 10.95 8.13 -2.64
CA HIS A 39 9.78 8.30 -3.51
C HIS A 39 9.96 7.42 -4.74
N LEU A 40 8.93 6.64 -5.04
CA LEU A 40 8.83 5.87 -6.27
C LEU A 40 7.52 6.23 -6.98
N LYS A 41 7.63 6.76 -8.19
CA LYS A 41 6.50 7.04 -9.07
C LYS A 41 6.54 6.12 -10.27
N MET A 42 5.39 5.60 -10.67
CA MET A 42 5.30 4.82 -11.90
C MET A 42 3.88 4.77 -12.45
N ILE A 43 3.78 4.34 -13.70
CA ILE A 43 2.51 4.06 -14.36
C ILE A 43 2.36 2.56 -14.53
N HIS A 44 1.23 2.01 -14.10
CA HIS A 44 0.87 0.63 -14.37
C HIS A 44 -0.55 0.57 -14.87
N ASN A 45 -0.73 0.05 -16.09
CA ASN A 45 -2.03 -0.03 -16.76
C ASN A 45 -2.78 1.31 -16.63
N ASP A 46 -2.22 2.41 -17.17
CA ASP A 46 -2.69 3.81 -17.06
C ASP A 46 -3.04 4.35 -15.66
N ALA A 47 -2.74 3.60 -14.58
CA ALA A 47 -2.90 4.07 -13.21
C ALA A 47 -1.60 4.67 -12.72
N SER A 48 -1.68 5.83 -12.06
CA SER A 48 -0.54 6.44 -11.39
C SER A 48 -0.34 5.79 -10.04
N LEU A 49 0.85 5.24 -9.81
CA LEU A 49 1.31 4.74 -8.52
C LEU A 49 2.35 5.70 -7.95
N VAL A 50 2.12 6.18 -6.74
CA VAL A 50 3.08 6.97 -5.97
C VAL A 50 3.30 6.27 -4.64
N ILE A 51 4.53 5.85 -4.39
CA ILE A 51 4.95 5.12 -3.20
C ILE A 51 5.94 6.01 -2.46
N VAL A 52 5.70 6.25 -1.18
CA VAL A 52 6.56 7.07 -0.32
C VAL A 52 6.91 6.28 0.92
N TYR A 53 8.20 6.07 1.15
CA TYR A 53 8.73 5.50 2.39
C TYR A 53 9.38 6.64 3.16
N ASP A 54 8.71 7.09 4.22
CA ASP A 54 9.12 8.23 5.03
C ASP A 54 9.76 7.71 6.32
N PHE A 55 11.09 7.79 6.41
CA PHE A 55 11.88 7.46 7.59
C PHE A 55 12.10 8.66 8.50
N GLY A 56 11.22 9.67 8.41
CA GLY A 56 11.17 10.80 9.32
C GLY A 56 10.39 10.52 10.60
N ASN A 57 9.61 11.49 11.06
CA ASN A 57 8.93 11.45 12.37
C ASN A 57 7.99 10.25 12.59
N TYR A 58 7.36 9.71 11.54
CA TYR A 58 6.33 8.69 11.67
C TYR A 58 6.77 7.28 11.25
N ILE A 59 7.88 7.16 10.51
CA ILE A 59 8.41 5.88 9.99
C ILE A 59 7.29 5.06 9.33
N ILE A 60 6.79 5.56 8.20
CA ILE A 60 5.61 5.04 7.48
C ILE A 60 5.87 4.83 6.00
N ALA A 61 5.20 3.85 5.42
CA ALA A 61 5.07 3.70 3.98
C ALA A 61 3.64 4.05 3.55
N THR A 62 3.54 4.77 2.44
CA THR A 62 2.29 5.19 1.81
C THR A 62 2.27 4.79 0.34
N TYR A 63 1.19 4.13 -0.09
CA TYR A 63 0.90 3.91 -1.50
C TYR A 63 -0.32 4.75 -1.86
N THR A 64 -0.19 5.60 -2.87
CA THR A 64 -1.28 6.37 -3.44
C THR A 64 -1.42 5.99 -4.90
N ILE A 65 -2.57 5.41 -5.23
CA ILE A 65 -2.90 4.89 -6.55
C ILE A 65 -4.08 5.66 -7.09
N ASN A 66 -3.96 6.18 -8.30
CA ASN A 66 -5.05 6.87 -8.98
C ASN A 66 -5.34 6.21 -10.32
N ILE A 67 -6.55 5.68 -10.47
CA ILE A 67 -7.01 4.99 -11.68
C ILE A 67 -8.05 5.88 -12.35
N GLN A 68 -7.73 6.40 -13.54
CA GLN A 68 -8.64 7.25 -14.30
C GLN A 68 -9.74 6.44 -14.98
N ASN A 69 -10.88 7.09 -15.27
CA ASN A 69 -11.99 6.50 -16.04
C ASN A 69 -12.64 5.26 -15.39
N ILE A 70 -12.46 5.08 -14.08
CA ILE A 70 -13.21 4.10 -13.29
C ILE A 70 -14.47 4.77 -12.76
N LYS A 71 -15.63 4.19 -13.04
CA LYS A 71 -16.94 4.69 -12.57
C LYS A 71 -17.68 3.63 -11.78
N ASN A 72 -18.38 4.07 -10.74
CA ASN A 72 -19.21 3.22 -9.88
C ASN A 72 -18.47 2.02 -9.27
N ALA A 73 -17.15 2.13 -9.07
CA ALA A 73 -16.40 1.11 -8.37
C ALA A 73 -16.77 1.17 -6.87
N PRO A 74 -17.11 0.03 -6.24
CA PRO A 74 -17.48 -0.01 -4.83
C PRO A 74 -16.34 0.48 -3.94
N GLU A 75 -16.66 1.27 -2.93
CA GLU A 75 -15.70 1.62 -1.88
C GLU A 75 -15.38 0.39 -1.03
N PHE A 76 -14.12 0.32 -0.58
CA PHE A 76 -13.70 -0.70 0.37
C PHE A 76 -12.73 -0.14 1.41
N ASN A 77 -12.70 -0.80 2.57
CA ASN A 77 -11.74 -0.54 3.64
C ASN A 77 -11.23 -1.88 4.18
N PHE A 78 -9.94 -2.11 4.01
CA PHE A 78 -9.18 -3.19 4.62
C PHE A 78 -8.41 -2.63 5.81
N SER A 79 -8.52 -3.28 6.95
CA SER A 79 -7.71 -2.96 8.12
C SER A 79 -7.30 -4.22 8.85
N THR A 80 -6.17 -4.15 9.54
CA THR A 80 -5.81 -5.17 10.54
C THR A 80 -6.74 -5.06 11.76
N ILE A 81 -6.92 -6.17 12.46
CA ILE A 81 -7.54 -6.18 13.77
C ILE A 81 -6.42 -5.93 14.78
N ASP A 82 -6.64 -5.03 15.75
CA ASP A 82 -5.61 -4.71 16.74
C ASP A 82 -5.26 -5.91 17.64
N HIS A 83 -4.05 -5.89 18.21
CA HIS A 83 -3.52 -6.99 19.04
C HIS A 83 -4.39 -7.35 20.26
N PHE A 84 -5.05 -6.39 20.89
CA PHE A 84 -5.92 -6.66 22.04
C PHE A 84 -7.19 -7.38 21.59
N THR A 85 -7.79 -6.92 20.50
CA THR A 85 -8.95 -7.55 19.90
C THR A 85 -8.62 -8.96 19.38
N LYS A 86 -7.40 -9.22 18.90
CA LYS A 86 -6.92 -10.58 18.56
C LYS A 86 -6.99 -11.52 19.76
N LEU A 87 -6.49 -11.10 20.93
CA LEU A 87 -6.48 -11.91 22.16
C LEU A 87 -7.89 -12.25 22.66
N ILE A 88 -8.84 -11.32 22.48
CA ILE A 88 -10.22 -11.49 22.96
C ILE A 88 -11.05 -12.33 22.00
N LEU A 89 -10.87 -12.18 20.68
CA LEU A 89 -11.79 -12.77 19.71
C LEU A 89 -11.54 -14.25 19.37
N LEU A 90 -10.40 -14.85 19.75
CA LEU A 90 -10.03 -16.23 19.37
C LEU A 90 -10.28 -16.53 17.86
N LYS A 91 -10.18 -15.51 17.01
CA LYS A 91 -10.47 -15.61 15.58
C LYS A 91 -9.19 -15.86 14.81
N ASN A 92 -9.24 -16.84 13.92
CA ASN A 92 -8.12 -17.19 13.04
C ASN A 92 -7.79 -16.09 11.99
N GLN A 93 -8.67 -15.10 11.82
CA GLN A 93 -8.51 -14.04 10.82
C GLN A 93 -8.11 -12.72 11.50
N HIS A 94 -6.92 -12.21 11.19
CA HIS A 94 -6.31 -11.03 11.82
C HIS A 94 -6.59 -9.71 11.07
N TRP A 95 -7.51 -9.73 10.11
CA TRP A 95 -7.85 -8.58 9.27
C TRP A 95 -9.34 -8.55 8.98
N LYS A 96 -9.82 -7.38 8.59
CA LYS A 96 -11.22 -7.12 8.25
C LYS A 96 -11.30 -6.34 6.95
N LEU A 97 -12.06 -6.86 5.99
CA LEU A 97 -12.41 -6.18 4.75
C LEU A 97 -13.89 -5.79 4.76
N ARG A 98 -14.15 -4.48 4.67
CA ARG A 98 -15.50 -3.92 4.45
C ARG A 98 -15.61 -3.51 2.99
N CYS A 99 -16.51 -4.12 2.25
CA CYS A 99 -16.82 -3.78 0.86
C CYS A 99 -18.28 -4.16 0.60
N LYS A 100 -19.08 -3.28 -0.01
CA LYS A 100 -20.50 -3.56 -0.31
C LYS A 100 -20.68 -4.61 -1.40
N ALA A 101 -19.76 -4.66 -2.36
CA ALA A 101 -19.81 -5.61 -3.47
C ALA A 101 -19.07 -6.90 -3.14
N THR A 102 -19.80 -8.02 -3.12
CA THR A 102 -19.27 -9.36 -2.85
C THR A 102 -18.13 -9.73 -3.79
N TYR A 103 -18.30 -9.48 -5.10
CA TYR A 103 -17.26 -9.76 -6.09
C TYR A 103 -15.92 -9.09 -5.77
N LEU A 104 -15.92 -7.77 -5.55
CA LEU A 104 -14.69 -7.04 -5.27
C LEU A 104 -14.09 -7.46 -3.93
N LYS A 105 -14.95 -7.74 -2.93
CA LYS A 105 -14.53 -8.27 -1.65
C LYS A 105 -13.75 -9.58 -1.83
N GLU A 106 -14.35 -10.58 -2.46
CA GLU A 106 -13.74 -11.89 -2.70
C GLU A 106 -12.44 -11.77 -3.49
N LYS A 107 -12.40 -10.93 -4.53
CA LYS A 107 -11.18 -10.70 -5.30
C LYS A 107 -10.05 -10.12 -4.45
N ILE A 108 -10.32 -9.11 -3.63
CA ILE A 108 -9.31 -8.55 -2.70
C ILE A 108 -8.82 -9.64 -1.74
N GLU A 109 -9.71 -10.45 -1.17
CA GLU A 109 -9.31 -11.53 -0.24
C GLU A 109 -8.44 -12.59 -0.92
N ILE A 110 -8.78 -12.96 -2.16
CA ILE A 110 -7.98 -13.89 -2.98
C ILE A 110 -6.60 -13.30 -3.25
N LEU A 111 -6.51 -12.05 -3.73
CA LEU A 111 -5.24 -11.39 -4.00
C LEU A 111 -4.39 -11.27 -2.73
N PHE A 112 -5.01 -10.94 -1.61
CA PHE A 112 -4.34 -10.80 -0.33
C PHE A 112 -3.64 -12.10 0.10
N ARG A 113 -4.33 -13.25 -0.03
CA ARG A 113 -3.77 -14.57 0.24
C ARG A 113 -2.77 -15.03 -0.83
N LYS A 114 -3.04 -14.74 -2.11
CA LYS A 114 -2.17 -15.07 -3.23
C LYS A 114 -0.78 -14.47 -3.03
N HIS A 115 -0.72 -13.22 -2.59
CA HIS A 115 0.53 -12.53 -2.28
C HIS A 115 1.01 -12.80 -0.84
N GLN A 116 0.43 -13.73 -0.10
CA GLN A 116 0.89 -14.10 1.25
C GLN A 116 0.93 -12.92 2.24
N LEU A 117 0.12 -11.87 2.01
CA LEU A 117 0.06 -10.71 2.90
C LEU A 117 -0.54 -11.09 4.26
N ASP A 118 -1.38 -12.12 4.30
CA ASP A 118 -1.91 -12.72 5.53
C ASP A 118 -0.82 -13.42 6.35
N GLN A 119 0.07 -14.17 5.70
CA GLN A 119 1.22 -14.79 6.35
C GLN A 119 2.22 -13.73 6.84
N LEU A 120 2.46 -12.70 6.03
CA LEU A 120 3.31 -11.57 6.41
C LEU A 120 2.77 -10.88 7.67
N MET A 121 1.47 -10.60 7.73
CA MET A 121 0.80 -10.05 8.91
C MET A 121 0.89 -10.96 10.16
N GLN A 122 0.97 -12.28 9.99
CA GLN A 122 1.06 -13.22 11.12
C GLN A 122 2.48 -13.31 11.68
N ARG A 123 3.49 -13.17 10.82
CA ARG A 123 4.91 -13.35 11.18
C ARG A 123 5.59 -12.06 11.60
N THR A 124 5.03 -10.92 11.19
CA THR A 124 5.64 -9.60 11.34
C THR A 124 4.63 -8.62 11.94
N ALA A 125 5.07 -7.42 12.27
CA ALA A 125 4.19 -6.31 12.65
C ALA A 125 3.71 -5.49 11.43
N PHE A 126 3.62 -6.13 10.26
CA PHE A 126 3.04 -5.55 9.07
C PHE A 126 1.53 -5.39 9.27
N GLU A 127 1.07 -4.15 9.42
CA GLU A 127 -0.35 -3.85 9.66
C GLU A 127 -0.89 -2.80 8.68
N PRO A 128 -1.23 -3.18 7.43
CA PRO A 128 -1.69 -2.24 6.44
C PRO A 128 -3.15 -1.83 6.65
N THR A 129 -3.41 -0.55 6.44
CA THR A 129 -4.74 -0.01 6.17
C THR A 129 -4.85 0.32 4.71
N ILE A 130 -5.83 -0.24 3.99
CA ILE A 130 -6.04 -0.03 2.54
C ILE A 130 -7.46 0.48 2.33
N LYS A 131 -7.59 1.63 1.68
CA LYS A 131 -8.89 2.24 1.37
C LYS A 131 -9.02 2.46 -0.13
N GLY A 132 -10.10 1.97 -0.71
CA GLY A 132 -10.52 2.29 -2.07
C GLY A 132 -11.72 3.22 -2.04
N MET A 133 -11.62 4.35 -2.77
CA MET A 133 -12.63 5.41 -2.77
C MET A 133 -12.93 5.85 -4.21
N GLN A 134 -14.21 5.99 -4.52
CA GLN A 134 -14.65 6.56 -5.79
C GLN A 134 -14.53 8.09 -5.73
N MET A 135 -13.83 8.66 -6.70
CA MET A 135 -13.79 10.10 -6.98
C MET A 135 -14.68 10.40 -8.20
N PRO A 136 -15.00 11.66 -8.52
CA PRO A 136 -15.90 11.98 -9.64
C PRO A 136 -15.52 11.32 -10.99
N ASP A 137 -14.23 11.35 -11.35
CA ASP A 137 -13.73 10.79 -12.63
C ASP A 137 -12.59 9.77 -12.47
N SER A 138 -12.31 9.37 -11.23
CA SER A 138 -11.23 8.43 -10.94
C SER A 138 -11.55 7.56 -9.73
N TYR A 139 -10.73 6.56 -9.51
CA TYR A 139 -10.76 5.74 -8.31
C TYR A 139 -9.40 5.82 -7.61
N LYS A 140 -9.43 6.12 -6.31
CA LYS A 140 -8.23 6.28 -5.49
C LYS A 140 -8.09 5.08 -4.56
N ILE A 141 -6.94 4.42 -4.60
CA ILE A 141 -6.53 3.48 -3.54
C ILE A 141 -5.45 4.15 -2.72
N HIS A 142 -5.60 4.09 -1.41
CA HIS A 142 -4.63 4.62 -0.45
C HIS A 142 -4.29 3.55 0.58
N THR A 143 -3.00 3.24 0.68
CA THR A 143 -2.47 2.26 1.64
C THR A 143 -1.45 2.91 2.55
N THR A 144 -1.52 2.60 3.83
CA THR A 144 -0.55 3.05 4.83
C THR A 144 -0.17 1.91 5.76
N PHE A 145 1.11 1.80 6.10
CA PHE A 145 1.61 0.88 7.12
C PHE A 145 2.91 1.40 7.75
N SER A 146 3.22 0.92 8.95
CA SER A 146 4.45 1.30 9.67
C SER A 146 5.68 0.58 9.11
N LEU A 147 6.81 1.29 9.07
CA LEU A 147 8.13 0.75 8.71
C LEU A 147 9.01 0.46 9.94
N ASN A 148 8.47 0.61 11.16
CA ASN A 148 9.23 0.49 12.42
C ASN A 148 9.86 -0.88 12.65
N PHE A 149 9.45 -1.90 11.90
CA PHE A 149 9.95 -3.26 12.02
C PHE A 149 10.73 -3.61 10.76
N GLU A 150 11.96 -4.07 10.92
CA GLU A 150 12.86 -4.38 9.80
C GLU A 150 12.24 -5.38 8.81
N GLU A 151 11.38 -6.27 9.30
CA GLU A 151 10.67 -7.24 8.47
C GLU A 151 9.62 -6.60 7.56
N ASN A 152 9.13 -5.40 7.89
CA ASN A 152 8.17 -4.66 7.06
C ASN A 152 8.84 -4.14 5.78
N THR A 153 10.16 -4.01 5.74
CA THR A 153 10.85 -3.69 4.49
C THR A 153 10.79 -4.86 3.51
N LYS A 154 10.70 -6.11 3.99
CA LYS A 154 10.48 -7.31 3.16
C LYS A 154 9.09 -7.35 2.51
N SER A 155 8.17 -6.46 2.92
CA SER A 155 6.83 -6.35 2.36
C SER A 155 6.77 -5.60 1.02
N ILE A 156 7.81 -4.83 0.66
CA ILE A 156 7.79 -3.88 -0.47
C ILE A 156 7.30 -4.57 -1.75
N GLN A 157 8.00 -5.62 -2.20
CA GLN A 157 7.62 -6.34 -3.43
C GLN A 157 6.23 -6.96 -3.32
N THR A 158 5.88 -7.50 -2.16
CA THR A 158 4.65 -8.24 -1.93
C THR A 158 3.42 -7.32 -2.02
N ILE A 159 3.46 -6.19 -1.32
CA ILE A 159 2.36 -5.21 -1.34
C ILE A 159 2.29 -4.50 -2.69
N PHE A 160 3.43 -4.27 -3.33
CA PHE A 160 3.50 -3.74 -4.68
C PHE A 160 2.81 -4.65 -5.70
N SER A 161 3.13 -5.94 -5.71
CA SER A 161 2.48 -6.93 -6.59
C SER A 161 0.98 -7.01 -6.34
N PHE A 162 0.55 -7.02 -5.07
CA PHE A 162 -0.87 -6.98 -4.71
C PHE A 162 -1.58 -5.76 -5.33
N HIS A 163 -0.96 -4.58 -5.24
CA HIS A 163 -1.57 -3.37 -5.78
C HIS A 163 -1.68 -3.37 -7.30
N LYS A 164 -0.69 -3.92 -8.02
CA LYS A 164 -0.77 -4.07 -9.47
C LYS A 164 -1.95 -4.95 -9.89
N GLU A 165 -2.08 -6.14 -9.29
CA GLU A 165 -3.20 -7.03 -9.63
C GLU A 165 -4.57 -6.48 -9.20
N LEU A 166 -4.61 -5.68 -8.13
CA LEU A 166 -5.83 -4.98 -7.73
C LEU A 166 -6.24 -3.91 -8.74
N ILE A 167 -5.28 -3.17 -9.32
CA ILE A 167 -5.54 -2.22 -10.40
C ILE A 167 -6.12 -2.93 -11.61
N ASP A 168 -5.51 -4.04 -12.03
CA ASP A 168 -5.99 -4.82 -13.17
C ASP A 168 -7.42 -5.33 -12.94
N THR A 169 -7.71 -5.86 -11.74
CA THR A 169 -9.05 -6.33 -11.35
C THR A 169 -10.09 -5.21 -11.42
N LEU A 170 -9.75 -4.01 -10.94
CA LEU A 170 -10.65 -2.87 -10.96
C LEU A 170 -10.90 -2.38 -12.38
N LYS A 171 -9.85 -2.32 -13.20
CA LYS A 171 -9.97 -1.90 -14.60
C LYS A 171 -10.78 -2.88 -15.43
N GLU A 172 -10.52 -4.17 -15.32
CA GLU A 172 -11.26 -5.21 -16.03
C GLU A 172 -12.77 -5.10 -15.77
N LYS A 173 -13.16 -4.78 -14.54
CA LYS A 173 -14.57 -4.80 -14.12
C LYS A 173 -15.29 -3.45 -14.25
N PHE A 174 -14.60 -2.34 -13.97
CA PHE A 174 -15.23 -1.03 -13.75
C PHE A 174 -14.72 0.07 -14.67
N GLN A 175 -13.77 -0.22 -15.57
CA GLN A 175 -13.33 0.76 -16.55
C GLN A 175 -14.45 1.03 -17.55
N SER A 176 -14.88 2.28 -17.61
CA SER A 176 -15.82 2.72 -18.64
C SER A 176 -15.04 2.98 -19.91
N PHE A 177 -15.26 2.15 -20.93
CA PHE A 177 -14.87 2.53 -22.29
C PHE A 177 -15.82 3.64 -22.73
N ARG A 178 -15.26 4.83 -23.01
CA ARG A 178 -16.00 5.85 -23.78
C ARG A 178 -16.37 5.20 -25.11
N LYS A 179 -17.66 4.97 -25.33
CA LYS A 179 -18.22 4.88 -26.68
C LYS A 179 -18.40 6.29 -27.23
#